data_AF-A8LZV0-F1
#
_entry.id   AF-A8LZV0-F1
#
_cell.length_a   1.000
_cell.length_b   1.000
_cell.length_c   1.000
_cell.angle_alpha   90.00
_cell.angle_beta   90.00
_cell.angle_gamma   90.00
#
_symmetry.space_group_name_H-M   'P 1'
#
loop_
_entity.id
_entity.type
_entity.pdbx_description
1 polymer ?
#
loop_
_entity_poly.entity_id
_entity_poly.type
_entity_poly.pdbx_seq_one_letter_code
_entity_poly.pdbx_strand_id
1 'polypeptide(L)'
;MDRQPAARWAPSTVALLTVAWLLGALVLLGWVLAIGFEHWAEQASNQGAGADELARKAYTVLLLLVVEVVAAPVVIAVVAVCGLLRRTAAVYLAIALGLGVLAIPVAAGAHRGLNPPPPPPSVPTTCQELSGGDTRCPGG
;
A
#
# COMPACT_ATOMS: atom_id res chain seq x y z
N MET A 1 -41.94 -6.88 -10.01
CA MET A 1 -40.61 -6.27 -9.84
C MET A 1 -40.45 -5.19 -10.89
N ASP A 2 -40.83 -3.96 -10.54
CA ASP A 2 -40.72 -2.83 -11.44
C ASP A 2 -39.24 -2.52 -11.71
N ARG A 3 -38.83 -2.65 -12.97
CA ARG A 3 -37.52 -2.19 -13.41
C ARG A 3 -37.58 -0.67 -13.49
N GLN A 4 -37.22 0.01 -12.41
CA GLN A 4 -36.96 1.45 -12.49
C GLN A 4 -35.85 1.68 -13.54
N PRO A 5 -36.06 2.58 -14.52
CA PRO A 5 -35.06 2.90 -15.50
C PRO A 5 -33.87 3.58 -14.82
N ALA A 6 -32.65 3.19 -15.22
CA ALA A 6 -31.43 3.82 -14.73
C ALA A 6 -31.46 5.33 -14.99
N ALA A 7 -30.97 6.13 -14.04
CA ALA A 7 -30.92 7.56 -14.21
C ALA A 7 -30.00 7.91 -15.40
N ARG A 8 -30.47 8.75 -16.33
CA ARG A 8 -29.79 9.00 -17.62
C ARG A 8 -28.38 9.61 -17.48
N TRP A 9 -28.08 10.24 -16.33
CA TRP A 9 -26.78 10.83 -15.99
C TRP A 9 -25.78 9.83 -15.39
N ALA A 10 -26.27 8.71 -14.84
CA ALA A 10 -25.47 7.71 -14.16
C ALA A 10 -24.38 7.07 -15.06
N PRO A 11 -24.63 6.66 -16.32
CA PRO A 11 -23.59 6.03 -17.14
C PRO A 11 -22.45 6.99 -17.48
N SER A 12 -22.77 8.26 -17.79
CA SER A 12 -21.75 9.28 -18.09
C SER A 12 -20.89 9.59 -16.87
N THR A 13 -21.49 9.65 -15.68
CA THR A 13 -20.76 9.94 -14.43
C THR A 13 -19.86 8.78 -14.04
N VAL A 14 -20.36 7.53 -14.14
CA VAL A 14 -19.54 6.33 -13.93
C VAL A 14 -18.36 6.33 -14.90
N ALA A 15 -18.59 6.58 -16.20
CA ALA A 15 -17.51 6.61 -17.19
C ALA A 15 -16.44 7.68 -16.89
N LEU A 16 -16.85 8.90 -16.52
CA LEU A 16 -15.91 9.96 -16.13
C LEU A 16 -15.10 9.59 -14.90
N LEU A 17 -15.73 9.01 -13.87
CA LEU A 17 -15.04 8.54 -12.68
C LEU A 17 -14.05 7.41 -13.00
N THR A 18 -14.42 6.48 -13.89
CA THR A 18 -13.51 5.42 -14.34
C THR A 18 -12.31 5.98 -15.07
N VAL A 19 -12.51 6.94 -15.98
CA VAL A 19 -11.39 7.57 -16.71
C VAL A 19 -10.49 8.33 -15.76
N ALA A 20 -11.06 9.11 -14.84
CA ALA A 20 -10.29 9.84 -13.82
C ALA A 20 -9.48 8.87 -12.94
N TRP A 21 -10.09 7.76 -12.53
CA TRP A 21 -9.41 6.70 -11.76
C TRP A 21 -8.24 6.09 -12.53
N LEU A 22 -8.44 5.73 -13.80
CA LEU A 22 -7.37 5.15 -14.63
C LEU A 22 -6.21 6.14 -14.83
N LEU A 23 -6.51 7.43 -15.03
CA LEU A 23 -5.50 8.46 -15.16
C LEU A 23 -4.73 8.66 -13.85
N GLY A 24 -5.43 8.71 -12.71
CA GLY A 24 -4.80 8.82 -11.38
C GLY A 24 -3.87 7.63 -11.10
N ALA A 25 -4.33 6.41 -11.37
CA ALA A 25 -3.53 5.19 -11.24
C ALA A 25 -2.29 5.21 -12.14
N LEU A 26 -2.42 5.66 -13.39
CA LEU A 26 -1.30 5.75 -14.33
C LEU A 26 -0.24 6.77 -13.87
N VAL A 27 -0.66 7.94 -13.39
CA VAL A 27 0.24 8.98 -12.87
C VAL A 27 1.02 8.47 -11.66
N LEU A 28 0.33 7.86 -10.70
CA LEU A 28 0.97 7.31 -9.50
C LEU A 28 1.91 6.15 -9.83
N LEU A 29 1.55 5.29 -10.79
CA LEU A 29 2.44 4.24 -11.29
C LEU A 29 3.70 4.83 -11.93
N GLY A 30 3.55 5.88 -12.74
CA GLY A 30 4.67 6.62 -13.33
C GLY A 30 5.61 7.20 -12.26
N TRP A 31 5.05 7.74 -11.18
CA TRP A 31 5.83 8.23 -10.04
C TRP A 31 6.60 7.12 -9.32
N VAL A 32 5.98 5.98 -9.06
CA VAL A 32 6.66 4.82 -8.44
C VAL A 32 7.80 4.32 -9.32
N LEU A 33 7.58 4.25 -10.64
CA LEU A 33 8.63 3.86 -11.59
C LEU A 33 9.79 4.87 -11.61
N ALA A 34 9.50 6.17 -11.62
CA ALA A 34 10.53 7.21 -11.56
C ALA A 34 11.40 7.08 -10.30
N ILE A 35 10.78 6.93 -9.13
CA ILE A 35 11.48 6.72 -7.85
C ILE A 35 12.31 5.43 -7.88
N GLY A 36 11.79 4.35 -8.48
CA GLY A 36 12.51 3.09 -8.63
C GLY A 36 13.77 3.22 -9.49
N PHE A 37 13.70 3.99 -10.59
CA PHE A 37 14.85 4.26 -11.45
C PHE A 37 15.90 5.14 -10.75
N GLU A 38 15.48 6.13 -9.98
CA GLU A 38 16.37 6.98 -9.16
C GLU A 38 17.11 6.13 -8.11
N HIS A 39 16.40 5.23 -7.42
CA HIS A 39 17.00 4.32 -6.44
C HIS A 39 18.04 3.37 -7.06
N TRP A 40 17.76 2.83 -8.26
CA TRP A 40 18.71 1.99 -8.99
C TRP A 40 19.97 2.78 -9.39
N ALA A 41 19.81 4.04 -9.80
CA ALA A 41 20.92 4.92 -10.17
C ALA A 41 21.80 5.30 -8.96
N GLU A 42 21.20 5.58 -7.80
CA GLU A 42 21.91 5.90 -6.54
C GLU A 42 22.69 4.69 -5.99
N GLN A 43 22.10 3.50 -6.09
CA GLN A 43 22.77 2.27 -5.66
C GLN A 43 23.97 1.92 -6.55
N ALA A 44 23.96 2.34 -7.82
CA ALA A 44 25.10 2.23 -8.71
C ALA A 44 26.19 3.31 -8.44
N SER A 45 25.83 4.45 -7.83
CA SER A 45 26.75 5.58 -7.59
C SER A 45 27.35 5.63 -6.18
N ASN A 46 26.93 4.73 -5.27
CA ASN A 46 27.49 4.57 -3.92
C ASN A 46 27.38 5.83 -3.04
N GLN A 47 26.41 6.72 -3.30
CA GLN A 47 26.17 7.97 -2.55
C GLN A 47 25.05 7.78 -1.53
N GLY A 48 25.31 7.06 -0.44
CA GLY A 48 24.31 6.66 0.57
C GLY A 48 23.76 7.75 1.51
N ALA A 49 23.92 9.05 1.22
CA ALA A 49 23.57 10.12 2.16
C ALA A 49 22.09 10.61 2.06
N GLY A 50 21.36 10.26 0.99
CA GLY A 50 19.95 10.66 0.79
C GLY A 50 18.93 9.51 0.78
N ALA A 51 19.39 8.26 0.87
CA ALA A 51 18.57 7.08 0.61
C ALA A 51 17.39 6.89 1.58
N ASP A 52 17.55 7.26 2.86
CA ASP A 52 16.53 7.04 3.88
C ASP A 52 15.31 7.97 3.73
N GLU A 53 15.53 9.22 3.32
CA GLU A 53 14.45 10.21 3.10
C GLU A 53 13.68 9.90 1.82
N LEU A 54 14.40 9.52 0.75
CA LEU A 54 13.78 9.04 -0.50
C LEU A 54 12.98 7.76 -0.28
N ALA A 55 13.50 6.80 0.50
CA ALA A 55 12.78 5.57 0.84
C ALA A 55 11.49 5.86 1.60
N ARG A 56 11.52 6.77 2.58
CA ARG A 56 10.32 7.16 3.34
C ARG A 56 9.26 7.83 2.47
N LYS A 57 9.66 8.67 1.53
CA LYS A 57 8.76 9.30 0.56
C LYS A 57 8.19 8.27 -0.42
N ALA A 58 9.02 7.32 -0.89
CA ALA A 58 8.61 6.22 -1.75
C ALA A 58 7.54 5.34 -1.09
N TYR A 59 7.74 4.94 0.17
CA TYR A 59 6.75 4.15 0.91
C TYR A 59 5.44 4.89 1.13
N THR A 60 5.48 6.21 1.33
CA THR A 60 4.28 7.05 1.46
C THR A 60 3.49 7.12 0.16
N VAL A 61 4.18 7.36 -0.97
CA VAL A 61 3.57 7.38 -2.31
C VAL A 61 2.98 6.00 -2.66
N LEU A 62 3.68 4.92 -2.29
CA LEU A 62 3.19 3.56 -2.50
C LEU A 62 1.91 3.27 -1.70
N LEU A 63 1.83 3.73 -0.45
CA LEU A 63 0.62 3.61 0.36
C LEU A 63 -0.54 4.44 -0.20
N LEU A 64 -0.27 5.67 -0.64
CA LEU A 64 -1.28 6.51 -1.31
C LEU A 64 -1.80 5.84 -2.59
N LEU A 65 -0.92 5.25 -3.40
CA LEU A 65 -1.30 4.45 -4.57
C LEU A 65 -2.24 3.30 -4.18
N VAL A 66 -1.88 2.53 -3.15
CA VAL A 66 -2.71 1.41 -2.68
C VAL A 66 -4.10 1.91 -2.24
N VAL A 67 -4.15 3.00 -1.49
CA VAL A 67 -5.42 3.58 -1.02
C VAL A 67 -6.26 4.06 -2.20
N GLU A 68 -5.68 4.81 -3.14
CA GLU A 68 -6.37 5.32 -4.33
C GLU A 68 -6.95 4.18 -5.18
N VAL A 69 -6.15 3.14 -5.43
CA VAL A 69 -6.52 1.99 -6.27
C VAL A 69 -7.70 1.20 -5.66
N VAL A 70 -7.84 1.17 -4.33
CA VAL A 70 -8.92 0.45 -3.64
C VAL A 70 -10.13 1.34 -3.35
N ALA A 71 -9.92 2.58 -2.91
CA ALA A 71 -10.98 3.50 -2.51
C ALA A 71 -11.80 4.00 -3.70
N ALA A 72 -11.16 4.29 -4.83
CA ALA A 72 -11.86 4.80 -6.01
C ALA A 72 -12.89 3.82 -6.61
N PRO A 73 -12.62 2.51 -6.78
CA PRO A 73 -13.64 1.56 -7.20
C PRO A 73 -14.83 1.45 -6.23
N VAL A 74 -14.61 1.65 -4.92
CA VAL A 74 -15.70 1.69 -3.93
C VAL A 74 -16.60 2.91 -4.16
N VAL A 75 -16.01 4.08 -4.40
CA VAL A 75 -16.77 5.30 -4.72
C VAL A 75 -17.57 5.12 -6.03
N ILE A 76 -16.97 4.53 -7.06
CA ILE A 76 -17.65 4.23 -8.32
C ILE A 76 -18.82 3.27 -8.10
N ALA A 77 -18.65 2.25 -7.25
CA ALA A 77 -19.71 1.31 -6.91
C ALA A 77 -20.88 1.99 -6.21
N VAL A 78 -20.63 2.89 -5.25
CA VAL A 78 -21.68 3.67 -4.57
C VAL A 78 -22.46 4.52 -5.57
N VAL A 79 -21.76 5.24 -6.46
CA VAL A 79 -22.41 6.06 -7.50
C VAL A 79 -23.24 5.19 -8.45
N ALA A 80 -22.75 3.99 -8.81
CA ALA A 80 -23.49 3.05 -9.62
C ALA A 80 -24.75 2.50 -8.92
N VAL A 81 -24.70 2.25 -7.60
CA VAL A 81 -25.89 1.87 -6.81
C VAL A 81 -26.92 2.99 -6.80
N CYS A 82 -26.49 4.24 -6.55
CA CYS A 82 -27.36 5.42 -6.57
C CYS A 82 -28.02 5.63 -7.95
N GLY A 83 -27.31 5.29 -9.04
CA GLY A 83 -27.82 5.32 -10.41
C GLY A 83 -28.67 4.12 -10.83
N LEU A 84 -28.97 3.19 -9.91
CA LEU A 84 -29.66 1.90 -10.15
C LEU A 84 -28.92 0.92 -11.09
N LEU A 85 -27.61 1.12 -11.30
CA LEU A 85 -26.73 0.26 -12.10
C LEU A 85 -26.15 -0.88 -11.26
N ARG A 86 -27.01 -1.77 -10.77
CA ARG A 86 -26.63 -2.85 -9.83
C ARG A 86 -25.54 -3.79 -10.35
N ARG A 87 -25.54 -4.12 -11.65
CA ARG A 87 -24.48 -4.96 -12.26
C ARG A 87 -23.14 -4.24 -12.25
N THR A 88 -23.12 -2.96 -12.61
CA THR A 88 -21.91 -2.15 -12.62
C THR A 88 -21.35 -1.99 -11.21
N ALA A 89 -22.20 -1.74 -10.22
CA ALA A 89 -21.79 -1.70 -8.81
C ALA A 89 -21.15 -3.01 -8.35
N ALA A 90 -21.73 -4.16 -8.70
CA ALA A 90 -21.19 -5.46 -8.35
C ALA A 90 -19.81 -5.71 -8.98
N VAL A 91 -19.61 -5.31 -10.25
CA VAL A 91 -18.31 -5.40 -10.92
C VAL A 91 -17.26 -4.53 -10.23
N TYR A 92 -17.58 -3.27 -9.92
CA TYR A 92 -16.63 -2.38 -9.23
C TYR A 92 -16.32 -2.82 -7.81
N LEU A 93 -17.28 -3.40 -7.09
CA LEU A 93 -17.02 -4.03 -5.79
C LEU A 93 -16.11 -5.25 -5.92
N ALA A 94 -16.32 -6.11 -6.91
CA ALA A 94 -15.44 -7.25 -7.16
C ALA A 94 -14.01 -6.81 -7.52
N ILE A 95 -13.88 -5.75 -8.32
CA ILE A 95 -12.60 -5.12 -8.63
C ILE A 95 -11.95 -4.56 -7.35
N ALA A 96 -12.70 -3.82 -6.52
CA ALA A 96 -12.19 -3.30 -5.24
C ALA A 96 -11.68 -4.43 -4.34
N LEU A 97 -12.41 -5.55 -4.27
CA LEU A 97 -12.03 -6.69 -3.46
C LEU A 97 -10.76 -7.36 -3.98
N GLY A 98 -10.69 -7.60 -5.29
CA GLY A 98 -9.52 -8.21 -5.93
C GLY A 98 -8.26 -7.35 -5.78
N LEU A 99 -8.40 -6.04 -6.01
CA LEU A 99 -7.32 -5.06 -5.81
C LEU A 99 -6.92 -4.96 -4.35
N GLY A 100 -7.88 -4.96 -3.43
CA GLY A 100 -7.63 -4.97 -1.99
C GLY A 100 -6.79 -6.17 -1.57
N VAL A 101 -7.18 -7.38 -1.98
CA VAL A 101 -6.41 -8.62 -1.68
C VAL A 101 -5.00 -8.55 -2.25
N LEU A 102 -4.85 -8.09 -3.50
CA LEU A 102 -3.54 -7.96 -4.15
C LEU A 102 -2.66 -6.90 -3.48
N ALA A 103 -3.25 -5.85 -2.93
CA ALA A 103 -2.54 -4.75 -2.29
C ALA A 103 -2.07 -5.06 -0.86
N ILE A 104 -2.65 -6.05 -0.17
CA ILE A 104 -2.25 -6.45 1.20
C ILE A 104 -0.73 -6.67 1.35
N PRO A 105 -0.06 -7.51 0.54
CA PRO A 105 1.38 -7.74 0.70
C PRO A 105 2.21 -6.47 0.46
N VAL A 106 1.79 -5.64 -0.49
CA VAL A 106 2.46 -4.37 -0.82
C VAL A 106 2.34 -3.37 0.32
N ALA A 107 1.13 -3.20 0.86
CA ALA A 107 0.86 -2.35 2.01
C ALA A 107 1.59 -2.84 3.27
N ALA A 108 1.63 -4.16 3.51
CA ALA A 108 2.36 -4.75 4.63
C ALA A 108 3.87 -4.52 4.50
N GLY A 109 4.43 -4.62 3.29
CA GLY A 109 5.82 -4.31 3.00
C GLY A 109 6.16 -2.83 3.26
N ALA A 110 5.35 -1.92 2.71
CA ALA A 110 5.53 -0.49 2.91
C ALA A 110 5.37 -0.08 4.38
N HIS A 111 4.40 -0.65 5.09
CA HIS A 111 4.18 -0.37 6.49
C HIS A 111 5.35 -0.83 7.37
N ARG A 112 5.93 -2.01 7.08
CA ARG A 112 7.15 -2.47 7.76
C ARG A 112 8.37 -1.61 7.46
N GLY A 113 8.47 -1.07 6.24
CA GLY A 113 9.52 -0.09 5.89
C GLY A 113 9.40 1.21 6.68
N LEU A 114 8.17 1.67 6.95
CA LEU A 114 7.92 2.87 7.74
C LEU A 114 8.01 2.64 9.26
N ASN A 115 7.62 1.45 9.74
CA ASN A 115 7.64 1.04 11.14
C ASN A 115 8.41 -0.27 11.28
N PRO A 116 9.75 -0.22 11.38
CA PRO A 116 10.55 -1.41 11.59
C PRO A 116 10.15 -2.09 12.92
N PRO A 117 10.05 -3.42 12.96
CA PRO A 117 9.79 -4.14 14.21
C PRO A 117 10.91 -3.88 15.23
N PRO A 118 10.60 -3.86 16.54
CA PRO A 118 11.63 -3.71 17.56
C PRO A 118 12.68 -4.82 17.41
N PRO A 119 13.97 -4.51 17.64
CA PRO A 119 15.03 -5.50 17.53
C PRO A 119 14.73 -6.68 18.47
N PRO A 120 15.04 -7.92 18.06
CA PRO A 120 14.88 -9.07 18.94
C PRO A 120 15.66 -8.82 20.24
N PRO A 121 15.13 -9.25 21.39
CA PRO A 121 15.85 -9.11 22.66
C PRO A 121 17.22 -9.77 22.50
N SER A 122 18.27 -9.01 22.80
CA SER A 122 19.65 -9.52 22.76
C SER A 122 19.71 -10.77 23.63
N VAL A 123 20.00 -11.92 23.02
CA VAL A 123 20.34 -13.13 23.76
C VAL A 123 21.52 -12.75 24.66
N PRO A 124 21.41 -12.87 26.00
CA PRO A 124 22.49 -12.49 26.88
C PRO A 124 23.72 -13.33 26.55
N THR A 125 24.73 -12.74 25.89
CA THR A 125 26.02 -13.39 25.61
C THR A 125 26.94 -13.37 26.83
N THR A 126 26.47 -12.81 27.94
CA THR A 126 27.13 -12.84 29.24
C THR A 126 26.15 -13.37 30.25
N CYS A 127 26.58 -14.38 31.02
CA CYS A 127 25.85 -14.86 32.17
C CYS A 127 25.55 -13.66 33.08
N GLN A 128 24.30 -13.22 33.10
CA GLN A 128 23.87 -12.17 34.00
C GLN A 128 23.74 -12.81 35.38
N GLU A 129 24.76 -12.57 36.22
CA GLU A 129 24.86 -13.09 37.58
C GLU A 129 23.74 -12.49 38.43
N LEU A 130 22.69 -13.27 38.69
CA LEU A 130 21.53 -12.85 39.49
C LEU A 130 21.63 -13.22 40.98
N SER A 131 22.73 -13.84 41.40
CA SER A 131 22.94 -14.22 42.79
C SER A 131 24.43 -14.26 43.05
N GLY A 132 24.96 -13.24 43.74
CA GLY A 132 26.39 -13.09 44.02
C GLY A 132 26.92 -14.22 44.90
N GLY A 133 27.39 -15.30 44.27
CA GLY A 133 27.80 -16.49 44.99
C GLY A 133 28.47 -17.61 44.19
N ASP A 134 28.42 -17.63 42.85
CA ASP A 134 29.06 -18.70 42.08
C ASP A 134 29.71 -18.17 40.79
N THR A 135 31.02 -17.90 40.86
CA THR A 135 31.86 -17.42 39.75
C THR A 135 32.34 -18.55 38.82
N ARG A 136 31.49 -19.53 38.50
CA ARG A 136 31.83 -20.61 37.55
C ARG A 136 30.91 -20.57 36.33
N CYS A 137 31.31 -19.76 35.35
CA CYS A 137 30.86 -19.94 33.97
C CYS A 137 31.72 -21.02 33.31
N PRO A 138 31.15 -22.12 32.77
CA PRO A 138 31.91 -23.07 31.97
C PRO A 138 32.14 -22.46 30.57
N GLY A 139 33.25 -21.75 30.41
CA GLY A 139 33.63 -21.16 29.13
C GLY A 139 34.76 -20.14 29.27
N GLY A 140 35.99 -20.61 29.51
CA GLY A 140 37.20 -19.79 29.56
C GLY A 140 38.03 -20.05 30.80
#